data_AF-A0A941VPM7-F1
#
_entry.id   AF-A0A941VPM7-F1
#
_cell.length_a   1.000
_cell.length_b   1.000
_cell.length_c   1.000
_cell.angle_alpha   90.00
_cell.angle_beta   90.00
_cell.angle_gamma   90.00
#
_symmetry.space_group_name_H-M   'P 1'
#
loop_
_entity.id
_entity.type
_entity.pdbx_description
1 polymer ?
#
loop_
_entity_poly.entity_id
_entity_poly.type
_entity_poly.pdbx_seq_one_letter_code
_entity_poly.pdbx_strand_id
1 'polypeptide(L)'
;GSQTVRLLAETGPPQSHAAPPADTLLPERSPLESRSTAGLRPIEVLEKSIGHYIVDRGGLKTVIAGYPWFLDWGRDSLIFARGLVAARRFEDARAVLKLFGQYEDRGTLPNMIRGADAGNRDTSDAPLWFVVACSELAAAEGGESLLKSDCGGRTVKQVIASIAKAFIAGTPNGVKMDPDSGLIFSPSHFTWMDTNFPAGSPRQGYPIEIQVFWHATLDFLARIDKKEGRRWKALAETVRESLTTLFWQPSLGCLADCLHAAPGQTARRADADDHLRPNQLFAITLGAVTEPERARQILMACEELLVPGAIRSLADRAVSRALPVHFNGNLVNDPLRPYWGQYSGDAATRTRAASRPTTTAPPGPGRSLPTARPGR
;
A
#
# COMPACT_ATOMS: atom_id res chain seq x y z
N GLY A 1 9.69 5.67 -41.69
CA GLY A 1 10.75 5.03 -42.50
C GLY A 1 11.06 3.69 -41.88
N SER A 2 10.85 2.62 -42.65
CA SER A 2 10.95 1.21 -42.27
C SER A 2 12.37 0.80 -41.87
N GLN A 3 12.79 1.15 -40.66
CA GLN A 3 14.05 0.65 -40.09
C GLN A 3 13.78 -0.21 -38.86
N THR A 4 14.32 -1.42 -38.91
CA THR A 4 14.42 -2.32 -37.78
C THR A 4 15.84 -2.22 -37.23
N VAL A 5 15.98 -1.92 -35.93
CA VAL A 5 17.28 -1.92 -35.25
C VAL A 5 17.39 -3.20 -34.44
N ARG A 6 18.50 -3.92 -34.63
CA ARG A 6 18.85 -5.11 -33.84
C ARG A 6 19.92 -4.71 -32.82
N LEU A 7 19.62 -4.91 -31.54
CA LEU A 7 20.59 -4.77 -30.44
C LEU A 7 21.12 -6.17 -30.10
N LEU A 8 22.44 -6.31 -30.11
CA LEU A 8 23.16 -7.50 -29.67
C LEU A 8 24.02 -7.11 -28.47
N ALA A 9 23.97 -7.93 -27.42
CA ALA A 9 24.85 -7.83 -26.26
C ALA A 9 25.71 -9.09 -26.22
N GLU A 10 27.03 -8.90 -26.31
CA GLU A 10 28.00 -9.96 -26.09
C GLU A 10 28.66 -9.75 -24.73
N THR A 11 28.85 -10.84 -23.98
CA THR A 11 29.65 -10.82 -22.76
C THR A 11 31.10 -11.04 -23.14
N GLY A 12 31.94 -10.02 -22.96
CA GLY A 12 33.38 -10.16 -23.12
C GLY A 12 33.97 -11.16 -22.11
N PRO A 13 35.19 -11.67 -22.36
CA PRO A 13 35.84 -12.60 -21.44
C PRO A 13 35.96 -11.99 -20.04
N PRO A 14 35.94 -12.81 -18.97
CA PRO A 14 35.94 -12.31 -17.60
C PRO A 14 37.22 -11.52 -17.34
N GLN A 15 37.09 -10.20 -17.28
CA GLN A 15 38.18 -9.33 -16.86
C GLN A 15 38.27 -9.41 -15.33
N SER A 16 39.41 -9.85 -14.81
CA SER A 16 39.71 -9.80 -13.37
C SER A 16 39.98 -8.36 -12.96
N HIS A 17 38.95 -7.53 -12.89
CA HIS A 17 39.04 -6.25 -12.23
C HIS A 17 38.86 -6.48 -10.75
N ALA A 18 39.89 -6.14 -9.96
CA ALA A 18 39.73 -5.98 -8.52
C ALA A 18 38.51 -5.07 -8.29
N ALA A 19 37.58 -5.52 -7.44
CA ALA A 19 36.38 -4.73 -7.13
C ALA A 19 36.82 -3.32 -6.71
N PRO A 20 36.29 -2.26 -7.35
CA PRO A 20 36.60 -0.91 -6.93
C PRO A 20 36.28 -0.75 -5.44
N PRO A 21 37.10 -0.02 -4.66
CA PRO A 21 36.78 0.26 -3.27
C PRO A 21 35.35 0.83 -3.19
N ALA A 22 34.55 0.37 -2.22
CA ALA A 22 33.10 0.62 -2.13
C ALA A 22 32.69 2.10 -2.28
N ASP A 23 33.59 3.03 -1.97
CA ASP A 23 33.38 4.48 -2.11
C ASP A 23 33.32 4.96 -3.58
N THR A 24 33.77 4.18 -4.56
CA THR A 24 33.77 4.56 -5.99
C THR A 24 32.52 4.10 -6.75
N LEU A 25 31.65 3.30 -6.13
CA LEU A 25 30.37 2.85 -6.71
C LEU A 25 29.17 3.68 -6.24
N LEU A 26 29.39 4.61 -5.30
CA LEU A 26 28.39 5.61 -4.99
C LEU A 26 28.38 6.60 -6.17
N PRO A 27 27.25 6.79 -6.87
CA PRO A 27 27.16 7.86 -7.86
C PRO A 27 27.58 9.17 -7.18
N GLU A 28 28.30 10.02 -7.89
CA GLU A 28 28.46 11.41 -7.46
C GLU A 28 27.08 11.94 -7.06
N ARG A 29 27.03 12.60 -5.89
CA ARG A 29 25.81 13.15 -5.32
C ARG A 29 24.93 13.74 -6.41
N SER A 30 23.63 13.43 -6.36
CA SER A 30 22.66 13.87 -7.37
C SER A 30 22.91 15.35 -7.72
N PRO A 31 22.82 15.76 -9.00
CA PRO A 31 22.92 17.16 -9.39
C PRO A 31 21.99 18.08 -8.57
N LEU A 32 20.91 17.54 -7.99
CA LEU A 32 20.01 18.21 -7.04
C LEU A 32 20.66 18.52 -5.67
N GLU A 33 21.58 17.69 -5.21
CA GLU A 33 22.36 17.89 -3.99
C GLU A 33 23.58 18.80 -4.22
N SER A 34 24.15 18.77 -5.43
CA SER A 34 25.35 19.56 -5.79
C SER A 34 25.10 21.08 -5.83
N ARG A 35 23.84 21.52 -5.79
CA ARG A 35 23.43 22.93 -5.89
C ARG A 35 22.54 23.42 -4.75
N SER A 36 22.58 22.79 -3.58
CA SER A 36 21.95 23.41 -2.41
C SER A 36 22.95 24.31 -1.68
N THR A 37 22.86 25.61 -1.95
CA THR A 37 23.10 26.63 -0.93
C THR A 37 22.37 26.21 0.35
N ALA A 38 22.99 26.35 1.52
CA ALA A 38 22.46 26.09 2.87
C ALA A 38 20.96 25.66 3.00
N GLY A 39 20.71 24.51 3.62
CA GLY A 39 19.56 24.31 4.52
C GLY A 39 18.15 24.16 3.93
N LEU A 40 17.93 23.35 2.89
CA LEU A 40 16.56 22.96 2.51
C LEU A 40 15.90 22.09 3.59
N ARG A 41 14.68 22.45 4.00
CA ARG A 41 13.88 21.63 4.92
C ARG A 41 13.37 20.37 4.19
N PRO A 42 13.19 19.23 4.87
CA PRO A 42 12.69 18.01 4.23
C PRO A 42 11.40 18.22 3.41
N ILE A 43 10.47 19.04 3.91
CA ILE A 43 9.22 19.34 3.20
C ILE A 43 9.45 20.04 1.85
N GLU A 44 10.43 20.95 1.77
CA GLU A 44 10.75 21.68 0.54
C GLU A 44 11.38 20.74 -0.51
N VAL A 45 12.17 19.77 -0.05
CA VAL A 45 12.73 18.74 -0.93
C VAL A 45 11.61 17.86 -1.47
N LEU A 46 10.67 17.43 -0.61
CA LEU A 46 9.51 16.62 -1.02
C LEU A 46 8.63 17.35 -2.04
N GLU A 47 8.25 18.60 -1.75
CA GLU A 47 7.43 19.44 -2.64
C GLU A 47 8.09 19.64 -4.01
N LYS A 48 9.41 19.91 -4.05
CA LYS A 48 10.15 20.03 -5.31
C LYS A 48 10.23 18.71 -6.06
N SER A 49 10.42 17.60 -5.35
CA SER A 49 10.60 16.26 -5.95
C SER A 49 9.31 15.68 -6.53
N ILE A 50 8.14 16.10 -6.05
CA ILE A 50 6.84 15.53 -6.45
C ILE A 50 6.62 15.63 -7.96
N GLY A 51 7.15 16.67 -8.61
CA GLY A 51 7.02 16.88 -10.05
C GLY A 51 7.74 15.83 -10.90
N HIS A 52 8.80 15.19 -10.40
CA HIS A 52 9.60 14.22 -11.17
C HIS A 52 8.85 12.93 -11.49
N TYR A 53 7.84 12.60 -10.68
CA TYR A 53 7.09 11.35 -10.80
C TYR A 53 5.79 11.54 -11.59
N ILE A 54 5.35 12.77 -11.81
CA ILE A 54 4.11 13.06 -12.55
C ILE A 54 4.42 13.08 -14.04
N VAL A 55 3.70 12.28 -14.81
CA VAL A 55 3.85 12.23 -16.27
C VAL A 55 2.50 12.37 -16.97
N ASP A 56 2.53 12.92 -18.18
CA ASP A 56 1.33 13.12 -18.98
C ASP A 56 0.87 11.82 -19.63
N ARG A 57 -0.44 11.61 -19.65
CA ARG A 57 -1.08 10.44 -20.25
C ARG A 57 -2.35 10.86 -20.99
N GLY A 58 -2.17 11.23 -22.26
CA GLY A 58 -3.21 11.87 -23.05
C GLY A 58 -3.56 13.23 -22.46
N GLY A 59 -4.85 13.49 -22.22
CA GLY A 59 -5.32 14.71 -21.56
C GLY A 59 -5.34 14.65 -20.02
N LEU A 60 -4.79 13.59 -19.41
CA LEU A 60 -4.75 13.37 -17.97
C LEU A 60 -3.31 13.13 -17.51
N LYS A 61 -3.12 12.80 -16.24
CA LYS A 61 -1.80 12.58 -15.62
C LYS A 61 -1.76 11.25 -14.89
N THR A 62 -0.57 10.65 -14.82
CA THR A 62 -0.27 9.42 -14.09
C THR A 62 1.01 9.62 -13.29
N VAL A 63 1.39 8.62 -12.48
CA VAL A 63 2.57 8.65 -11.63
C VAL A 63 3.47 7.46 -11.93
N ILE A 64 4.75 7.73 -12.19
CA ILE A 64 5.80 6.73 -12.23
C ILE A 64 6.12 6.32 -10.79
N ALA A 65 5.87 5.05 -10.44
CA ALA A 65 5.96 4.60 -9.05
C ALA A 65 7.41 4.59 -8.50
N GLY A 66 8.42 4.48 -9.36
CA GLY A 66 9.82 4.53 -8.92
C GLY A 66 10.82 4.29 -10.03
N TYR A 67 11.69 5.27 -10.27
CA TYR A 67 12.74 5.13 -11.27
C TYR A 67 13.89 4.21 -10.82
N PRO A 68 14.55 3.49 -11.75
CA PRO A 68 14.18 3.33 -13.16
C PRO A 68 13.22 2.14 -13.42
N TRP A 69 12.84 1.39 -12.39
CA TRP A 69 12.28 0.04 -12.55
C TRP A 69 10.75 -0.05 -12.61
N PHE A 70 10.02 0.94 -12.08
CA PHE A 70 8.57 0.89 -11.93
C PHE A 70 7.89 2.00 -12.74
N LEU A 71 6.80 1.64 -13.43
CA LEU A 71 6.00 2.52 -14.27
C LEU A 71 4.68 2.89 -13.57
N ASP A 72 3.56 2.93 -14.31
CA ASP A 72 2.23 3.26 -13.82
C ASP A 72 1.65 2.12 -12.96
N TRP A 73 1.79 2.24 -11.64
CA TRP A 73 1.10 1.39 -10.67
C TRP A 73 -0.08 2.13 -10.07
N GLY A 74 -1.25 1.52 -10.11
CA GLY A 74 -2.50 2.16 -9.72
C GLY A 74 -2.56 2.46 -8.24
N ARG A 75 -2.24 1.49 -7.39
CA ARG A 75 -2.14 1.69 -5.94
C ARG A 75 -1.20 2.85 -5.60
N ASP A 76 0.02 2.84 -6.13
CA ASP A 76 1.06 3.84 -5.87
C ASP A 76 0.63 5.23 -6.33
N SER A 77 0.02 5.33 -7.51
CA SER A 77 -0.50 6.59 -8.05
C SER A 77 -1.61 7.18 -7.16
N LEU A 78 -2.49 6.33 -6.62
CA LEU A 78 -3.59 6.75 -5.76
C LEU A 78 -3.12 7.17 -4.35
N ILE A 79 -2.10 6.48 -3.82
CA ILE A 79 -1.43 6.91 -2.58
C ILE A 79 -0.69 8.25 -2.83
N PHE A 80 0.02 8.37 -3.95
CA PHE A 80 0.75 9.57 -4.33
C PHE A 80 -0.18 10.77 -4.53
N ALA A 81 -1.41 10.55 -5.03
CA ALA A 81 -2.41 11.59 -5.16
C ALA A 81 -2.74 12.28 -3.83
N ARG A 82 -2.65 11.58 -2.69
CA ARG A 82 -2.80 12.18 -1.35
C ARG A 82 -1.68 13.18 -1.06
N GLY A 83 -0.45 12.87 -1.47
CA GLY A 83 0.69 13.79 -1.43
C GLY A 83 0.46 15.04 -2.30
N LEU A 84 -0.14 14.87 -3.48
CA LEU A 84 -0.54 16.00 -4.34
C LEU A 84 -1.59 16.89 -3.66
N VAL A 85 -2.58 16.29 -3.00
CA VAL A 85 -3.59 17.02 -2.21
C VAL A 85 -2.92 17.81 -1.08
N ALA A 86 -2.03 17.18 -0.31
CA ALA A 86 -1.30 17.84 0.77
C ALA A 86 -0.44 19.00 0.27
N ALA A 87 0.20 18.86 -0.89
CA ALA A 87 0.98 19.90 -1.57
C ALA A 87 0.11 20.93 -2.33
N ARG A 88 -1.23 20.88 -2.18
CA ARG A 88 -2.20 21.75 -2.86
C ARG A 88 -2.14 21.72 -4.39
N ARG A 89 -1.61 20.64 -4.98
CA ARG A 89 -1.59 20.39 -6.42
C ARG A 89 -2.89 19.73 -6.87
N PHE A 90 -4.01 20.41 -6.63
CA PHE A 90 -5.36 19.86 -6.79
C PHE A 90 -5.69 19.45 -8.22
N GLU A 91 -5.26 20.21 -9.22
CA GLU A 91 -5.47 19.85 -10.63
C GLU A 91 -4.71 18.59 -11.05
N ASP A 92 -3.48 18.41 -10.56
CA ASP A 92 -2.72 17.18 -10.81
C ASP A 92 -3.37 15.99 -10.11
N ALA A 93 -3.80 16.15 -8.85
CA ALA A 93 -4.53 15.12 -8.12
C ALA A 93 -5.83 14.73 -8.84
N ARG A 94 -6.59 15.72 -9.30
CA ARG A 94 -7.82 15.53 -10.09
C ARG A 94 -7.53 14.78 -11.39
N ALA A 95 -6.46 15.13 -12.11
CA ALA A 95 -6.08 14.46 -13.34
C ALA A 95 -5.71 12.98 -13.12
N VAL A 96 -4.94 12.67 -12.06
CA VAL A 96 -4.61 11.29 -11.66
C VAL A 96 -5.87 10.51 -11.28
N LEU A 97 -6.73 11.06 -10.43
CA LEU A 97 -7.96 10.38 -10.01
C LEU A 97 -8.89 10.10 -11.19
N LYS A 98 -9.07 11.07 -12.10
CA LYS A 98 -9.88 10.86 -13.31
C LYS A 98 -9.30 9.76 -14.21
N LEU A 99 -7.97 9.68 -14.34
CA LEU A 99 -7.30 8.67 -15.16
C LEU A 99 -7.55 7.26 -14.63
N PHE A 100 -7.45 7.05 -13.32
CA PHE A 100 -7.68 5.73 -12.74
C PHE A 100 -9.17 5.39 -12.67
N GLY A 101 -10.01 6.36 -12.28
CA GLY A 101 -11.45 6.12 -12.13
C GLY A 101 -12.16 5.75 -13.44
N GLN A 102 -11.71 6.25 -14.60
CA GLN A 102 -12.28 5.84 -15.90
C GLN A 102 -12.03 4.36 -16.24
N TYR A 103 -11.03 3.72 -15.61
CA TYR A 103 -10.77 2.30 -15.79
C TYR A 103 -11.60 1.41 -14.86
N GLU A 104 -12.45 1.97 -13.99
CA GLU A 104 -13.32 1.17 -13.13
C GLU A 104 -14.26 0.29 -13.95
N ASP A 105 -14.29 -1.00 -13.59
CA ASP A 105 -15.21 -2.00 -14.15
C ASP A 105 -15.63 -2.93 -13.01
N ARG A 106 -16.94 -3.01 -12.75
CA ARG A 106 -17.55 -3.89 -11.73
C ARG A 106 -16.83 -3.85 -10.36
N GLY A 107 -16.51 -2.63 -9.92
CA GLY A 107 -15.86 -2.33 -8.65
C GLY A 107 -14.36 -2.54 -8.57
N THR A 108 -13.73 -2.97 -9.65
CA THR A 108 -12.28 -3.20 -9.70
C THR A 108 -11.59 -2.02 -10.36
N LEU A 109 -10.33 -1.78 -10.00
CA LEU A 109 -9.41 -0.85 -10.67
C LEU A 109 -8.13 -1.60 -11.06
N PRO A 110 -7.39 -1.13 -12.08
CA PRO A 110 -6.11 -1.73 -12.41
C PRO A 110 -5.09 -1.54 -11.28
N ASN A 111 -4.37 -2.61 -10.94
CA ASN A 111 -3.19 -2.53 -10.05
C ASN A 111 -1.99 -1.93 -10.79
N MET A 112 -1.91 -2.13 -12.10
CA MET A 112 -0.85 -1.60 -12.96
C MET A 112 -1.43 -1.33 -14.34
N ILE A 113 -0.93 -0.26 -14.99
CA ILE A 113 -1.29 0.06 -16.37
C ILE A 113 -0.03 -0.04 -17.25
N ARG A 114 -0.02 -0.99 -18.18
CA ARG A 114 1.11 -1.27 -19.08
C ARG A 114 0.82 -0.73 -20.48
N GLY A 115 1.23 0.51 -20.75
CA GLY A 115 0.85 1.17 -22.00
C GLY A 115 -0.68 1.26 -22.08
N ALA A 116 -1.31 0.67 -23.09
CA ALA A 116 -2.78 0.63 -23.20
C ALA A 116 -3.47 -0.49 -22.38
N ASP A 117 -2.71 -1.42 -21.80
CA ASP A 117 -3.24 -2.57 -21.07
C ASP A 117 -3.50 -2.23 -19.58
N ALA A 118 -4.76 -2.31 -19.17
CA ALA A 118 -5.23 -2.15 -17.79
C ALA A 118 -5.85 -3.47 -17.25
N GLY A 119 -5.40 -4.61 -17.76
CA GLY A 119 -5.95 -5.93 -17.46
C GLY A 119 -5.52 -6.51 -16.12
N ASN A 120 -4.40 -6.07 -15.54
CA ASN A 120 -4.01 -6.49 -14.19
C ASN A 120 -4.90 -5.77 -13.16
N ARG A 121 -5.80 -6.53 -12.53
CA ARG A 121 -6.79 -6.03 -11.56
C ARG A 121 -6.74 -6.84 -10.26
N ASP A 122 -5.58 -7.42 -9.96
CA ASP A 122 -5.34 -8.22 -8.75
C ASP A 122 -5.05 -7.30 -7.56
N THR A 123 -6.10 -6.60 -7.10
CA THR A 123 -6.00 -5.63 -6.01
C THR A 123 -7.35 -5.47 -5.31
N SER A 124 -7.29 -5.45 -3.98
CA SER A 124 -8.43 -5.12 -3.10
C SER A 124 -8.36 -3.67 -2.62
N ASP A 125 -7.15 -3.11 -2.53
CA ASP A 125 -6.89 -1.80 -1.95
C ASP A 125 -6.91 -0.64 -2.94
N ALA A 126 -6.57 -0.82 -4.22
CA ALA A 126 -6.57 0.27 -5.18
C ALA A 126 -7.94 0.96 -5.32
N PRO A 127 -9.08 0.23 -5.46
CA PRO A 127 -10.40 0.86 -5.47
C PRO A 127 -10.69 1.68 -4.20
N LEU A 128 -10.25 1.19 -3.03
CA LEU A 128 -10.48 1.88 -1.77
C LEU A 128 -9.58 3.10 -1.59
N TRP A 129 -8.31 3.01 -2.01
CA TRP A 129 -7.40 4.15 -2.06
C TRP A 129 -7.90 5.26 -2.99
N PHE A 130 -8.52 4.90 -4.11
CA PHE A 130 -9.18 5.85 -4.99
C PHE A 130 -10.27 6.64 -4.24
N VAL A 131 -11.13 5.96 -3.48
CA VAL A 131 -12.17 6.63 -2.69
C VAL A 131 -11.55 7.52 -1.61
N VAL A 132 -10.53 7.06 -0.89
CA VAL A 132 -9.83 7.85 0.14
C VAL A 132 -9.25 9.13 -0.47
N ALA A 133 -8.51 9.03 -1.57
CA ALA A 133 -7.91 10.19 -2.22
C ALA A 133 -8.97 11.15 -2.81
N CYS A 134 -10.08 10.64 -3.35
CA CYS A 134 -11.22 11.47 -3.73
C CYS A 134 -11.86 12.20 -2.55
N SER A 135 -11.98 11.53 -1.39
CA SER A 135 -12.53 12.12 -0.17
C SER A 135 -11.65 13.25 0.36
N GLU A 136 -10.34 13.01 0.41
CA GLU A 136 -9.35 14.02 0.84
C GLU A 136 -9.30 15.22 -0.10
N LEU A 137 -9.31 14.99 -1.43
CA LEU A 137 -9.34 16.09 -2.41
C LEU A 137 -10.63 16.92 -2.29
N ALA A 138 -11.80 16.26 -2.21
CA ALA A 138 -13.07 16.96 -2.06
C ALA A 138 -13.12 17.81 -0.78
N ALA A 139 -12.56 17.30 0.32
CA ALA A 139 -12.44 18.04 1.57
C ALA A 139 -11.48 19.24 1.44
N ALA A 140 -10.31 19.06 0.80
CA ALA A 140 -9.30 20.10 0.61
C ALA A 140 -9.78 21.23 -0.31
N GLU A 141 -10.60 20.92 -1.31
CA GLU A 141 -11.23 21.90 -2.22
C GLU A 141 -12.46 22.59 -1.60
N GLY A 142 -12.91 22.14 -0.43
CA GLY A 142 -14.08 22.70 0.26
C GLY A 142 -15.40 22.43 -0.45
N GLY A 143 -15.49 21.40 -1.31
CA GLY A 143 -16.71 21.15 -2.07
C GLY A 143 -16.74 19.87 -2.90
N GLU A 144 -17.92 19.57 -3.44
CA GLU A 144 -18.20 18.36 -4.22
C GLU A 144 -17.92 18.52 -5.73
N SER A 145 -17.07 19.46 -6.14
CA SER A 145 -16.81 19.75 -7.57
C SER A 145 -16.18 18.53 -8.28
N LEU A 146 -15.23 17.87 -7.62
CA LEU A 146 -14.64 16.61 -8.07
C LEU A 146 -15.71 15.54 -8.31
N LEU A 147 -16.67 15.42 -7.40
CA LEU A 147 -17.69 14.37 -7.43
C LEU A 147 -18.59 14.43 -8.66
N LYS A 148 -18.73 15.63 -9.25
CA LYS A 148 -19.51 15.89 -10.48
C LYS A 148 -18.66 15.80 -11.75
N SER A 149 -17.34 15.70 -11.63
CA SER A 149 -16.44 15.65 -12.78
C SER A 149 -16.62 14.34 -13.55
N ASP A 150 -16.56 14.43 -14.89
CA ASP A 150 -16.57 13.26 -15.77
C ASP A 150 -15.33 12.39 -15.57
N CYS A 151 -15.53 11.09 -15.57
CA CYS A 151 -14.55 10.06 -15.27
C CYS A 151 -14.81 8.86 -16.19
N GLY A 152 -14.69 9.09 -17.50
CA GLY A 152 -14.95 8.05 -18.51
C GLY A 152 -16.43 7.83 -18.78
N GLY A 153 -17.22 8.91 -18.91
CA GLY A 153 -18.67 8.84 -19.18
C GLY A 153 -19.54 8.65 -17.93
N ARG A 154 -18.92 8.58 -16.75
CA ARG A 154 -19.58 8.53 -15.44
C ARG A 154 -18.99 9.60 -14.54
N THR A 155 -19.76 10.13 -13.61
CA THR A 155 -19.21 11.05 -12.60
C THR A 155 -18.33 10.29 -11.61
N VAL A 156 -17.34 10.98 -11.01
CA VAL A 156 -16.53 10.40 -9.92
C VAL A 156 -17.41 9.82 -8.80
N LYS A 157 -18.52 10.49 -8.44
CA LYS A 157 -19.48 9.97 -7.47
C LYS A 157 -20.11 8.64 -7.89
N GLN A 158 -20.47 8.49 -9.16
CA GLN A 158 -21.03 7.24 -9.69
C GLN A 158 -19.99 6.11 -9.65
N VAL A 159 -18.72 6.42 -9.94
CA VAL A 159 -17.61 5.45 -9.83
C VAL A 159 -17.44 4.98 -8.37
N ILE A 160 -17.40 5.90 -7.40
CA ILE A 160 -17.29 5.55 -5.97
C ILE A 160 -18.46 4.67 -5.52
N ALA A 161 -19.69 5.03 -5.90
CA ALA A 161 -20.87 4.23 -5.57
C ALA A 161 -20.84 2.84 -6.24
N SER A 162 -20.31 2.74 -7.46
CA SER A 162 -20.11 1.47 -8.17
C SER A 162 -19.17 0.54 -7.39
N ILE A 163 -18.02 1.07 -6.95
CA ILE A 163 -17.03 0.33 -6.15
C ILE A 163 -17.67 -0.26 -4.89
N ALA A 164 -18.36 0.55 -4.10
CA ALA A 164 -18.99 0.08 -2.86
C ALA A 164 -20.08 -0.97 -3.11
N LYS A 165 -20.94 -0.76 -4.11
CA LYS A 165 -22.01 -1.72 -4.45
C LYS A 165 -21.44 -3.05 -4.95
N ALA A 166 -20.38 -3.00 -5.75
CA ALA A 166 -19.70 -4.19 -6.23
C ALA A 166 -18.96 -4.95 -5.12
N PHE A 167 -18.33 -4.26 -4.16
CA PHE A 167 -17.72 -4.91 -3.00
C PHE A 167 -18.77 -5.63 -2.14
N ILE A 168 -19.95 -5.04 -1.97
CA ILE A 168 -21.08 -5.66 -1.27
C ILE A 168 -21.59 -6.90 -2.02
N ALA A 169 -21.79 -6.79 -3.34
CA ALA A 169 -22.31 -7.90 -4.15
C ALA A 169 -21.28 -9.03 -4.35
N GLY A 170 -20.00 -8.67 -4.39
CA GLY A 170 -18.90 -9.52 -4.85
C GLY A 170 -18.40 -9.05 -6.21
N THR A 171 -17.10 -8.78 -6.28
CA THR A 171 -16.39 -8.41 -7.50
C THR A 171 -15.96 -9.66 -8.29
N PRO A 172 -15.68 -9.53 -9.60
CA PRO A 172 -15.25 -10.67 -10.41
C PRO A 172 -13.93 -11.32 -9.98
N ASN A 173 -13.05 -10.56 -9.30
CA ASN A 173 -11.75 -11.04 -8.83
C ASN A 173 -11.81 -11.62 -7.39
N GLY A 174 -13.00 -11.78 -6.82
CA GLY A 174 -13.20 -12.50 -5.55
C GLY A 174 -13.19 -11.61 -4.30
N VAL A 175 -13.07 -10.29 -4.43
CA VAL A 175 -13.25 -9.35 -3.30
C VAL A 175 -14.74 -9.23 -3.00
N LYS A 176 -15.14 -9.49 -1.74
CA LYS A 176 -16.56 -9.55 -1.36
C LYS A 176 -16.78 -9.23 0.11
N MET A 177 -17.88 -8.56 0.42
CA MET A 177 -18.31 -8.32 1.80
C MET A 177 -18.88 -9.59 2.45
N ASP A 178 -18.48 -9.83 3.70
CA ASP A 178 -19.14 -10.74 4.62
C ASP A 178 -20.41 -10.06 5.20
N PRO A 179 -21.62 -10.58 4.94
CA PRO A 179 -22.86 -9.92 5.35
C PRO A 179 -23.02 -9.82 6.87
N ASP A 180 -22.41 -10.73 7.64
CA ASP A 180 -22.60 -10.78 9.10
C ASP A 180 -21.73 -9.75 9.84
N SER A 181 -20.58 -9.40 9.28
CA SER A 181 -19.60 -8.49 9.90
C SER A 181 -19.47 -7.15 9.16
N GLY A 182 -19.93 -7.08 7.91
CA GLY A 182 -19.71 -5.95 7.02
C GLY A 182 -18.27 -5.83 6.49
N LEU A 183 -17.38 -6.76 6.87
CA LEU A 183 -15.97 -6.75 6.50
C LEU A 183 -15.75 -7.27 5.07
N ILE A 184 -14.68 -6.81 4.42
CA ILE A 184 -14.32 -7.18 3.06
C ILE A 184 -13.30 -8.31 3.06
N PHE A 185 -13.69 -9.43 2.48
CA PHE A 185 -12.77 -10.51 2.13
C PHE A 185 -11.86 -10.08 0.98
N SER A 186 -10.57 -10.33 1.14
CA SER A 186 -9.51 -10.12 0.16
C SER A 186 -8.87 -11.46 -0.21
N PRO A 187 -8.72 -11.77 -1.51
CA PRO A 187 -7.83 -12.82 -1.98
C PRO A 187 -6.38 -12.59 -1.54
N SER A 188 -5.56 -13.66 -1.60
CA SER A 188 -4.12 -13.55 -1.36
C SER A 188 -3.47 -12.65 -2.41
N HIS A 189 -2.41 -11.92 -2.02
CA HIS A 189 -1.63 -11.01 -2.88
C HIS A 189 -2.37 -9.77 -3.43
N PHE A 190 -3.57 -9.48 -2.95
CA PHE A 190 -4.35 -8.33 -3.43
C PHE A 190 -4.16 -7.06 -2.59
N THR A 191 -3.50 -7.14 -1.44
CA THR A 191 -3.12 -5.98 -0.62
C THR A 191 -1.78 -5.40 -1.07
N TRP A 192 -1.37 -4.24 -0.57
CA TRP A 192 -0.04 -3.68 -0.84
C TRP A 192 1.12 -4.61 -0.47
N MET A 193 0.91 -5.58 0.41
CA MET A 193 1.85 -6.66 0.67
C MET A 193 1.61 -7.82 -0.32
N ASP A 194 1.87 -7.57 -1.61
CA ASP A 194 1.46 -8.38 -2.78
C ASP A 194 2.54 -9.33 -3.33
N THR A 195 3.61 -9.63 -2.60
CA THR A 195 4.63 -10.54 -3.11
C THR A 195 4.02 -11.89 -3.45
N ASN A 196 4.01 -12.21 -4.74
CA ASN A 196 3.53 -13.44 -5.31
C ASN A 196 4.72 -14.07 -6.06
N PHE A 197 4.96 -15.38 -5.88
CA PHE A 197 6.15 -16.13 -6.33
C PHE A 197 7.45 -15.95 -5.51
N PRO A 198 7.57 -16.57 -4.31
CA PRO A 198 6.49 -17.21 -3.58
C PRO A 198 5.60 -16.17 -2.89
N ALA A 199 4.50 -16.64 -2.34
CA ALA A 199 3.67 -15.86 -1.45
C ALA A 199 4.46 -15.47 -0.19
N GLY A 200 5.09 -14.29 -0.18
CA GLY A 200 5.95 -13.83 0.93
C GLY A 200 5.19 -13.26 2.13
N SER A 201 3.95 -12.83 1.90
CA SER A 201 3.09 -12.19 2.90
C SER A 201 1.64 -12.65 2.75
N PRO A 202 1.31 -13.93 3.04
CA PRO A 202 -0.04 -14.45 2.88
C PRO A 202 -0.99 -13.72 3.83
N ARG A 203 -2.00 -13.04 3.26
CA ARG A 203 -3.00 -12.23 3.97
C ARG A 203 -4.39 -12.43 3.36
N GLN A 204 -4.73 -13.69 3.05
CA GLN A 204 -6.04 -14.04 2.52
C GLN A 204 -7.06 -14.04 3.66
N GLY A 205 -8.19 -13.37 3.47
CA GLY A 205 -9.20 -13.19 4.50
C GLY A 205 -9.53 -11.71 4.67
N TYR A 206 -9.39 -11.17 5.88
CA TYR A 206 -9.77 -9.80 6.22
C TYR A 206 -8.56 -9.00 6.72
N PRO A 207 -7.71 -8.46 5.82
CA PRO A 207 -6.57 -7.60 6.20
C PRO A 207 -7.06 -6.28 6.80
N ILE A 208 -6.42 -5.82 7.88
CA ILE A 208 -6.90 -4.68 8.66
C ILE A 208 -7.04 -3.39 7.85
N GLU A 209 -6.09 -3.05 6.99
CA GLU A 209 -6.12 -1.80 6.23
C GLU A 209 -7.24 -1.78 5.18
N ILE A 210 -7.59 -2.94 4.61
CA ILE A 210 -8.73 -3.06 3.70
C ILE A 210 -10.03 -2.69 4.43
N GLN A 211 -10.17 -3.14 5.68
CA GLN A 211 -11.35 -2.84 6.49
C GLN A 211 -11.41 -1.37 6.87
N VAL A 212 -10.26 -0.77 7.18
CA VAL A 212 -10.15 0.66 7.48
C VAL A 212 -10.50 1.51 6.25
N PHE A 213 -9.98 1.19 5.07
CA PHE A 213 -10.29 1.93 3.86
C PHE A 213 -11.76 1.74 3.44
N TRP A 214 -12.32 0.56 3.70
CA TRP A 214 -13.73 0.28 3.49
C TRP A 214 -14.63 1.10 4.43
N HIS A 215 -14.30 1.14 5.72
CA HIS A 215 -14.97 2.01 6.68
C HIS A 215 -14.93 3.48 6.23
N ALA A 216 -13.75 3.99 5.82
CA ALA A 216 -13.60 5.35 5.31
C ALA A 216 -14.43 5.60 4.02
N THR A 217 -14.54 4.59 3.15
CA THR A 217 -15.38 4.63 1.94
C THR A 217 -16.85 4.78 2.30
N LEU A 218 -17.34 3.99 3.27
CA LEU A 218 -18.72 4.04 3.75
C LEU A 218 -19.04 5.37 4.42
N ASP A 219 -18.15 5.88 5.28
CA ASP A 219 -18.29 7.19 5.91
C ASP A 219 -18.32 8.34 4.89
N PHE A 220 -17.55 8.22 3.81
CA PHE A 220 -17.60 9.20 2.73
C PHE A 220 -18.92 9.11 1.96
N LEU A 221 -19.35 7.90 1.59
CA LEU A 221 -20.64 7.67 0.93
C LEU A 221 -21.83 8.14 1.77
N ALA A 222 -21.78 7.96 3.08
CA ALA A 222 -22.81 8.44 4.01
C ALA A 222 -23.02 9.97 3.92
N ARG A 223 -21.95 10.72 3.63
CA ARG A 223 -21.97 12.17 3.46
C ARG A 223 -22.44 12.61 2.07
N ILE A 224 -21.97 11.93 1.02
CA ILE A 224 -22.17 12.39 -0.36
C ILE A 224 -23.42 11.81 -1.04
N ASP A 225 -23.91 10.65 -0.58
CA ASP A 225 -25.09 9.98 -1.13
C ASP A 225 -26.34 10.24 -0.27
N LYS A 226 -27.03 11.35 -0.56
CA LYS A 226 -28.23 11.77 0.17
C LYS A 226 -29.37 10.74 0.19
N LYS A 227 -29.42 9.81 -0.78
CA LYS A 227 -30.50 8.82 -0.88
C LYS A 227 -30.24 7.62 0.02
N GLU A 228 -29.01 7.10 0.00
CA GLU A 228 -28.62 5.89 0.75
C GLU A 228 -27.77 6.21 2.00
N GLY A 229 -27.56 7.48 2.33
CA GLY A 229 -26.61 7.92 3.38
C GLY A 229 -26.80 7.27 4.75
N ARG A 230 -28.05 7.06 5.18
CA ARG A 230 -28.36 6.34 6.43
C ARG A 230 -27.91 4.87 6.39
N ARG A 231 -28.07 4.20 5.24
CA ARG A 231 -27.65 2.81 5.05
C ARG A 231 -26.12 2.71 5.06
N TRP A 232 -25.44 3.63 4.39
CA TRP A 232 -23.98 3.70 4.40
C TRP A 232 -23.43 3.91 5.81
N LYS A 233 -24.02 4.84 6.57
CA LYS A 233 -23.65 5.10 7.96
C LYS A 233 -23.83 3.87 8.85
N ALA A 234 -24.98 3.20 8.77
CA ALA A 234 -25.24 1.99 9.57
C ALA A 234 -24.24 0.86 9.25
N LEU A 235 -23.87 0.71 7.97
CA LEU A 235 -22.85 -0.27 7.58
C LEU A 235 -21.46 0.12 8.07
N ALA A 236 -21.10 1.40 8.06
CA ALA A 236 -19.85 1.89 8.64
C ALA A 236 -19.77 1.60 10.15
N GLU A 237 -20.88 1.82 10.88
CA GLU A 237 -20.99 1.48 12.31
C GLU A 237 -20.81 -0.03 12.54
N THR A 238 -21.44 -0.88 11.71
CA THR A 238 -21.25 -2.34 11.77
C THR A 238 -19.79 -2.74 11.54
N VAL A 239 -19.11 -2.14 10.57
CA VAL A 239 -17.68 -2.40 10.31
C VAL A 239 -16.83 -1.98 11.50
N ARG A 240 -17.09 -0.81 12.10
CA ARG A 240 -16.38 -0.31 13.28
C ARG A 240 -16.56 -1.23 14.50
N GLU A 241 -17.77 -1.73 14.72
CA GLU A 241 -18.06 -2.72 15.76
C GLU A 241 -17.31 -4.03 15.50
N SER A 242 -17.27 -4.51 14.26
CA SER A 242 -16.50 -5.69 13.87
C SER A 242 -14.99 -5.51 14.07
N LEU A 243 -14.43 -4.33 13.79
CA LEU A 243 -13.04 -4.01 14.10
C LEU A 243 -12.77 -4.11 15.61
N THR A 244 -13.65 -3.54 16.43
CA THR A 244 -13.52 -3.59 17.88
C THR A 244 -13.63 -5.00 18.44
N THR A 245 -14.54 -5.82 17.91
CA THR A 245 -14.86 -7.13 18.47
C THR A 245 -14.03 -8.28 17.93
N LEU A 246 -13.56 -8.19 16.68
CA LEU A 246 -12.86 -9.29 15.99
C LEU A 246 -11.36 -9.04 15.84
N PHE A 247 -10.89 -7.78 15.75
CA PHE A 247 -9.48 -7.48 15.52
C PHE A 247 -8.72 -7.06 16.78
N TRP A 248 -9.37 -6.45 17.76
CA TRP A 248 -8.69 -5.95 18.96
C TRP A 248 -8.12 -7.10 19.79
N GLN A 249 -6.82 -7.03 20.11
CA GLN A 249 -6.11 -8.01 20.93
C GLN A 249 -5.72 -7.37 22.26
N PRO A 250 -6.52 -7.51 23.35
CA PRO A 250 -6.26 -6.84 24.62
C PRO A 250 -4.90 -7.17 25.23
N SER A 251 -4.42 -8.41 25.08
CA SER A 251 -3.13 -8.87 25.60
C SER A 251 -1.94 -8.25 24.87
N LEU A 252 -2.10 -7.91 23.58
CA LEU A 252 -1.05 -7.30 22.76
C LEU A 252 -1.18 -5.77 22.69
N GLY A 253 -2.33 -5.21 23.08
CA GLY A 253 -2.59 -3.78 22.98
C GLY A 253 -2.63 -3.26 21.54
N CYS A 254 -2.98 -4.11 20.57
CA CYS A 254 -2.96 -3.76 19.15
C CYS A 254 -4.09 -4.49 18.39
N LEU A 255 -4.22 -4.18 17.09
CA LEU A 255 -5.13 -4.90 16.20
C LEU A 255 -4.40 -6.07 15.54
N ALA A 256 -5.10 -7.20 15.32
CA ALA A 256 -4.65 -8.23 14.39
C ALA A 256 -4.37 -7.62 13.01
N ASP A 257 -3.34 -8.09 12.32
CA ASP A 257 -3.02 -7.62 10.97
C ASP A 257 -3.98 -8.20 9.93
N CYS A 258 -4.40 -9.45 10.15
CA CYS A 258 -5.36 -10.14 9.29
C CYS A 258 -6.19 -11.14 10.10
N LEU A 259 -7.50 -11.21 9.79
CA LEU A 259 -8.30 -12.39 10.11
C LEU A 259 -8.20 -13.36 8.93
N HIS A 260 -7.41 -14.41 9.08
CA HIS A 260 -7.14 -15.38 8.00
C HIS A 260 -8.36 -16.24 7.73
N ALA A 261 -8.79 -16.28 6.49
CA ALA A 261 -9.99 -17.00 6.08
C ALA A 261 -9.84 -17.57 4.67
N ALA A 262 -10.39 -18.76 4.45
CA ALA A 262 -10.57 -19.30 3.10
C ALA A 262 -11.72 -18.56 2.37
N PRO A 263 -11.76 -18.58 1.02
CA PRO A 263 -12.90 -18.02 0.29
C PRO A 263 -14.24 -18.57 0.80
N GLY A 264 -15.17 -17.68 1.16
CA GLY A 264 -16.50 -18.02 1.67
C GLY A 264 -16.58 -18.28 3.19
N GLN A 265 -15.46 -18.31 3.90
CA GLN A 265 -15.46 -18.35 5.36
C GLN A 265 -15.73 -16.96 5.93
N THR A 266 -16.65 -16.87 6.90
CA THR A 266 -17.05 -15.59 7.54
C THR A 266 -15.96 -15.07 8.47
N ALA A 267 -15.94 -13.76 8.72
CA ALA A 267 -14.94 -13.12 9.59
C ALA A 267 -15.01 -13.64 11.03
N ARG A 268 -16.21 -14.00 11.52
CA ARG A 268 -16.40 -14.58 12.86
C ARG A 268 -15.78 -15.97 13.03
N ARG A 269 -15.57 -16.69 11.93
CA ARG A 269 -14.92 -18.01 11.91
C ARG A 269 -13.47 -17.93 11.45
N ALA A 270 -12.99 -16.74 11.09
CA ALA A 270 -11.63 -16.51 10.66
C ALA A 270 -10.66 -16.59 11.83
N ASP A 271 -9.40 -16.84 11.53
CA ASP A 271 -8.33 -16.98 12.51
C ASP A 271 -7.52 -15.68 12.60
N ALA A 272 -7.63 -14.98 13.73
CA ALA A 272 -6.92 -13.74 13.96
C ALA A 272 -5.43 -14.01 14.18
N ASP A 273 -4.56 -13.24 13.52
CA ASP A 273 -3.12 -13.33 13.73
C ASP A 273 -2.58 -12.40 14.83
N ASP A 274 -1.40 -12.73 15.35
CA ASP A 274 -0.65 -11.93 16.31
C ASP A 274 0.54 -11.18 15.66
N HIS A 275 0.50 -11.03 14.33
CA HIS A 275 1.54 -10.39 13.55
C HIS A 275 1.51 -8.88 13.73
N LEU A 276 2.47 -8.30 14.46
CA LEU A 276 2.55 -6.85 14.52
C LEU A 276 3.09 -6.29 13.19
N ARG A 277 2.22 -5.59 12.49
CA ARG A 277 2.51 -4.87 11.25
C ARG A 277 2.04 -3.42 11.34
N PRO A 278 2.60 -2.51 10.52
CA PRO A 278 2.25 -1.10 10.56
C PRO A 278 0.88 -0.78 9.95
N ASN A 279 0.21 -1.76 9.33
CA ASN A 279 -1.08 -1.56 8.65
C ASN A 279 -2.18 -1.00 9.56
N GLN A 280 -2.14 -1.33 10.85
CA GLN A 280 -3.07 -0.79 11.85
C GLN A 280 -2.94 0.72 12.08
N LEU A 281 -1.82 1.35 11.72
CA LEU A 281 -1.67 2.81 11.82
C LEU A 281 -2.70 3.53 10.94
N PHE A 282 -3.14 2.90 9.84
CA PHE A 282 -4.24 3.43 9.04
C PHE A 282 -5.52 3.59 9.84
N ALA A 283 -5.80 2.69 10.79
CA ALA A 283 -7.01 2.74 11.61
C ALA A 283 -7.09 4.04 12.43
N ILE A 284 -5.94 4.58 12.85
CA ILE A 284 -5.84 5.89 13.51
C ILE A 284 -5.97 7.00 12.47
N THR A 285 -5.12 7.00 11.45
CA THR A 285 -5.03 8.13 10.49
C THR A 285 -6.29 8.35 9.66
N LEU A 286 -7.14 7.32 9.50
CA LEU A 286 -8.41 7.37 8.78
C LEU A 286 -9.63 7.25 9.69
N GLY A 287 -9.45 7.35 11.02
CA GLY A 287 -10.55 7.50 11.98
C GLY A 287 -11.45 6.27 12.19
N ALA A 288 -10.94 5.07 11.90
CA ALA A 288 -11.62 3.82 12.23
C ALA A 288 -11.49 3.46 13.72
N VAL A 289 -10.39 3.88 14.36
CA VAL A 289 -10.19 3.87 15.81
C VAL A 289 -10.15 5.31 16.30
N THR A 290 -11.08 5.67 17.19
CA THR A 290 -11.24 7.04 17.70
C THR A 290 -10.95 7.16 19.19
N GLU A 291 -10.86 6.04 19.91
CA GLU A 291 -10.58 6.03 21.35
C GLU A 291 -9.10 6.38 21.59
N PRO A 292 -8.78 7.50 22.30
CA PRO A 292 -7.39 7.94 22.49
C PRO A 292 -6.49 6.88 23.14
N GLU A 293 -7.01 6.12 24.09
CA GLU A 293 -6.29 5.06 24.79
C GLU A 293 -5.87 3.94 23.83
N ARG A 294 -6.79 3.47 22.98
CA ARG A 294 -6.49 2.43 21.97
C ARG A 294 -5.53 2.95 20.93
N ALA A 295 -5.71 4.18 20.45
CA ALA A 295 -4.79 4.81 19.51
C ALA A 295 -3.36 4.88 20.10
N ARG A 296 -3.22 5.27 21.38
CA ARG A 296 -1.93 5.28 22.08
C ARG A 296 -1.32 3.88 22.19
N GLN A 297 -2.11 2.86 22.50
CA GLN A 297 -1.63 1.47 22.57
C GLN A 297 -1.14 0.96 21.21
N ILE A 298 -1.90 1.22 20.14
CA ILE A 298 -1.50 0.89 18.76
C ILE A 298 -0.18 1.58 18.38
N LEU A 299 -0.04 2.88 18.69
CA LEU A 299 1.19 3.62 18.45
C LEU A 299 2.37 3.02 19.21
N MET A 300 2.21 2.77 20.52
CA MET A 300 3.23 2.15 21.36
C MET A 300 3.64 0.77 20.85
N ALA A 301 2.68 -0.06 20.44
CA ALA A 301 2.99 -1.34 19.83
C ALA A 301 3.85 -1.16 18.58
N CYS A 302 3.50 -0.20 17.70
CA CYS A 302 4.24 0.06 16.47
C CYS A 302 5.62 0.72 16.67
N GLU A 303 5.98 1.18 17.88
CA GLU A 303 7.31 1.75 18.13
C GLU A 303 8.44 0.76 17.85
N GLU A 304 8.24 -0.54 18.11
CA GLU A 304 9.23 -1.59 17.83
C GLU A 304 9.49 -1.82 16.33
N LEU A 305 8.59 -1.33 15.47
CA LEU A 305 8.74 -1.39 14.03
C LEU A 305 9.65 -0.28 13.51
N LEU A 306 9.92 0.77 14.29
CA LEU A 306 10.66 1.93 13.81
C LEU A 306 12.14 1.58 13.59
N VAL A 307 12.66 1.99 12.44
CA VAL A 307 14.09 1.96 12.11
C VAL A 307 14.50 3.31 11.53
N PRO A 308 15.79 3.69 11.53
CA PRO A 308 16.22 4.95 10.94
C PRO A 308 15.72 5.11 9.50
N GLY A 309 14.84 6.10 9.29
CA GLY A 309 14.30 6.45 7.98
C GLY A 309 13.10 5.62 7.49
N ALA A 310 12.65 4.58 8.21
CA ALA A 310 11.59 3.69 7.73
C ALA A 310 10.83 2.97 8.87
N ILE A 311 9.81 2.18 8.49
CA ILE A 311 9.04 1.32 9.40
C ILE A 311 9.19 -0.15 8.98
N ARG A 312 9.41 -1.10 9.87
CA ARG A 312 9.44 -2.52 9.51
C ARG A 312 8.03 -2.98 9.12
N SER A 313 7.93 -3.82 8.10
CA SER A 313 6.65 -4.40 7.66
C SER A 313 6.11 -5.46 8.62
N LEU A 314 6.98 -6.02 9.47
CA LEU A 314 6.68 -7.05 10.46
C LEU A 314 7.66 -6.92 11.64
N ALA A 315 7.18 -7.11 12.86
CA ALA A 315 8.03 -7.13 14.05
C ALA A 315 8.97 -8.35 14.09
N ASP A 316 10.17 -8.14 14.63
CA ASP A 316 11.17 -9.19 14.85
C ASP A 316 10.87 -9.96 16.14
N ARG A 317 9.80 -10.77 16.12
CA ARG A 317 9.35 -11.56 17.27
C ARG A 317 8.80 -12.91 16.85
N ALA A 318 8.74 -13.82 17.81
CA ALA A 318 8.02 -15.07 17.62
C ALA A 318 6.52 -14.79 17.50
N VAL A 319 5.83 -15.61 16.71
CA VAL A 319 4.39 -15.51 16.45
C VAL A 319 3.71 -16.82 16.85
N SER A 320 2.47 -16.72 17.28
CA SER A 320 1.62 -17.84 17.65
C SER A 320 0.97 -18.44 16.42
N ARG A 321 0.54 -17.56 15.50
CA ARG A 321 0.02 -17.98 14.20
C ARG A 321 1.17 -18.14 13.20
N ALA A 322 1.36 -19.34 12.68
CA ALA A 322 2.44 -19.59 11.72
C ALA A 322 2.26 -18.80 10.40
N LEU A 323 3.37 -18.27 9.88
CA LEU A 323 3.49 -17.63 8.55
C LEU A 323 4.43 -18.41 7.63
N PRO A 324 4.01 -19.57 7.11
CA PRO A 324 4.88 -20.37 6.25
C PRO A 324 4.96 -19.76 4.84
N VAL A 325 6.19 -19.59 4.34
CA VAL A 325 6.49 -19.22 2.96
C VAL A 325 6.98 -20.46 2.24
N HIS A 326 6.24 -20.85 1.19
CA HIS A 326 6.59 -22.02 0.37
C HIS A 326 7.10 -21.58 -1.00
N PHE A 327 8.27 -22.07 -1.39
CA PHE A 327 8.83 -21.89 -2.72
C PHE A 327 9.09 -23.25 -3.37
N ASN A 328 8.51 -23.48 -4.54
CA ASN A 328 8.56 -24.78 -5.25
C ASN A 328 8.17 -25.97 -4.35
N GLY A 329 7.14 -25.79 -3.51
CA GLY A 329 6.65 -26.82 -2.58
C GLY A 329 7.46 -26.98 -1.29
N ASN A 330 8.62 -26.32 -1.17
CA ASN A 330 9.47 -26.40 0.01
C ASN A 330 9.24 -25.20 0.93
N LEU A 331 9.20 -25.45 2.24
CA LEU A 331 9.21 -24.39 3.25
C LEU A 331 10.57 -23.70 3.25
N VAL A 332 10.59 -22.36 3.10
CA VAL A 332 11.83 -21.58 2.97
C VAL A 332 12.10 -20.59 4.12
N ASN A 333 11.22 -20.53 5.13
CA ASN A 333 11.38 -19.71 6.32
C ASN A 333 11.03 -20.50 7.60
N ASP A 334 11.35 -19.92 8.76
CA ASP A 334 10.78 -20.32 10.05
C ASP A 334 9.38 -19.69 10.19
N PRO A 335 8.28 -20.45 10.16
CA PRO A 335 6.93 -19.88 10.22
C PRO A 335 6.59 -19.24 11.56
N LEU A 336 7.26 -19.63 12.65
CA LEU A 336 7.03 -19.11 14.00
C LEU A 336 7.99 -17.98 14.35
N ARG A 337 9.04 -17.77 13.55
CA ARG A 337 9.92 -16.58 13.58
C ARG A 337 10.05 -16.00 12.17
N PRO A 338 8.96 -15.45 11.60
CA PRO A 338 8.86 -15.13 10.18
C PRO A 338 9.61 -13.86 9.77
N TYR A 339 10.08 -13.05 10.72
CA TYR A 339 10.80 -11.82 10.39
C TYR A 339 12.13 -12.13 9.70
N TRP A 340 12.32 -11.49 8.55
CA TRP A 340 13.55 -11.57 7.78
C TRP A 340 13.99 -10.16 7.36
N GLY A 341 14.86 -9.54 8.16
CA GLY A 341 15.25 -8.14 8.00
C GLY A 341 16.20 -7.82 6.84
N GLN A 342 16.70 -8.83 6.11
CA GLN A 342 17.64 -8.64 5.00
C GLN A 342 17.01 -8.99 3.65
N TYR A 343 16.88 -8.00 2.79
CA TYR A 343 16.52 -8.21 1.38
C TYR A 343 17.78 -8.54 0.57
N SER A 344 18.29 -9.77 0.72
CA SER A 344 19.52 -10.23 0.07
C SER A 344 19.42 -11.69 -0.38
N GLY A 345 20.16 -12.05 -1.43
CA GLY A 345 20.26 -13.42 -1.95
C GLY A 345 19.92 -13.56 -3.43
N ASP A 346 19.99 -14.79 -3.93
CA ASP A 346 19.58 -15.11 -5.30
C ASP A 346 18.10 -14.79 -5.47
N ALA A 347 17.81 -14.03 -6.53
CA ALA A 347 16.47 -13.61 -6.89
C ALA A 347 15.50 -14.79 -7.02
N ALA A 348 15.98 -16.03 -7.14
CA ALA A 348 15.14 -17.22 -7.23
C ALA A 348 14.58 -17.71 -5.88
N THR A 349 15.25 -17.55 -4.72
CA THR A 349 14.87 -18.30 -3.51
C THR A 349 14.68 -17.45 -2.24
N ARG A 350 15.58 -16.48 -1.96
CA ARG A 350 15.63 -15.80 -0.66
C ARG A 350 15.10 -14.37 -0.70
N THR A 351 15.41 -13.64 -1.77
CA THR A 351 14.99 -12.25 -1.99
C THR A 351 13.46 -12.12 -2.10
N ARG A 352 12.78 -13.14 -2.63
CA ARG A 352 11.33 -13.15 -2.81
C ARG A 352 10.55 -13.52 -1.53
N ALA A 353 11.20 -14.09 -0.52
CA ALA A 353 10.56 -14.35 0.78
C ALA A 353 10.66 -13.11 1.70
N ALA A 354 11.70 -12.30 1.54
CA ALA A 354 11.98 -11.10 2.34
C ALA A 354 11.36 -9.81 1.77
N SER A 355 10.57 -9.86 0.69
CA SER A 355 10.04 -8.68 0.00
C SER A 355 8.98 -7.95 0.82
N ARG A 356 9.46 -7.00 1.63
CA ARG A 356 9.20 -5.54 1.60
C ARG A 356 9.67 -4.95 2.94
N PRO A 357 10.71 -4.12 2.97
CA PRO A 357 10.75 -2.95 3.84
C PRO A 357 9.78 -1.90 3.28
N THR A 358 9.29 -1.02 4.15
CA THR A 358 8.30 0.02 3.84
C THR A 358 8.74 1.03 2.79
N THR A 359 7.75 1.85 2.41
CA THR A 359 7.93 3.21 1.88
C THR A 359 9.22 3.85 2.38
N THR A 360 10.13 4.07 1.41
CA THR A 360 11.37 4.87 1.45
C THR A 360 12.47 4.47 2.44
N ALA A 361 13.44 3.66 2.00
CA ALA A 361 14.88 4.00 1.90
C ALA A 361 15.70 2.77 1.42
N PRO A 362 16.75 2.93 0.59
CA PRO A 362 17.63 1.83 0.22
C PRO A 362 18.51 1.40 1.41
N PRO A 363 19.03 0.16 1.43
CA PRO A 363 19.95 -0.27 2.46
C PRO A 363 21.28 0.51 2.33
N GLY A 364 21.60 1.32 3.32
CA GLY A 364 22.96 1.83 3.50
C GLY A 364 23.91 0.69 3.91
N PRO A 365 25.20 0.76 3.55
CA PRO A 365 26.16 -0.28 3.89
C PRO A 365 26.30 -0.36 5.41
N GLY A 366 26.14 -1.57 5.95
CA GLY A 366 26.30 -1.85 7.36
C GLY A 366 27.68 -1.42 7.84
N ARG A 367 27.71 -0.48 8.80
CA ARG A 367 28.82 -0.39 9.74
C ARG A 367 28.38 -1.06 11.02
N SER A 368 28.92 -2.24 11.26
CA SER A 368 29.12 -2.79 12.59
C SER A 368 29.79 -1.74 13.47
N LEU A 369 29.01 -1.14 14.38
CA LEU A 369 29.59 -0.37 15.49
C LEU A 369 29.99 -1.36 16.58
N PRO A 370 31.25 -1.36 17.04
CA PRO A 370 31.68 -2.24 18.10
C PRO A 370 31.00 -1.86 19.41
N THR A 371 30.54 -2.88 20.12
CA THR A 371 30.12 -2.84 21.52
C THR A 371 31.21 -2.19 22.38
N ALA A 372 30.94 -1.00 22.90
CA ALA A 372 31.69 -0.44 24.02
C ALA A 372 30.97 -0.81 25.32
N ARG A 373 31.60 -1.65 26.14
CA ARG A 373 31.20 -1.92 27.53
C ARG A 373 31.31 -0.63 28.36
N PRO A 374 30.49 -0.47 29.43
CA PRO A 374 30.61 0.65 30.34
C PRO A 374 31.85 0.46 31.23
N GLY A 375 32.64 1.52 31.38
CA GLY A 375 33.81 1.57 32.23
C GLY A 375 33.73 2.76 33.19
N ARG A 376 33.42 2.43 34.45
CA ARG A 376 33.49 3.19 35.71
C ARG A 376 32.49 4.32 35.94
#